data_AF-A0A934S0W6-F1
#
_entry.id   AF-A0A934S0W6-F1
#
_cell.length_a   1.000
_cell.length_b   1.000
_cell.length_c   1.000
_cell.angle_alpha   90.00
_cell.angle_beta   90.00
_cell.angle_gamma   90.00
#
_symmetry.space_group_name_H-M   'P 1'
#
loop_
_entity.id
_entity.type
_entity.pdbx_description
1 polymer ?
#
loop_
_entity_poly.entity_id
_entity_poly.type
_entity_poly.pdbx_seq_one_letter_code
_entity_poly.pdbx_strand_id
1 'polypeptide(L)'
;MAPSRYKLSKGDSHPEESESSENADTNPIKDVSEILKDNYARQKAGEKPLDLQKPKSRRKRDYWLGMVVVNSLLVGSYFFWAGHPLTGVFSLSGIVIFSAGFTWAMWGVISDY
;
A
#
# COMPACT_ATOMS: atom_id res chain seq x y z
N MET A 1 -17.16 -41.49 -38.12
CA MET A 1 -16.23 -41.27 -36.98
C MET A 1 -17.06 -40.65 -35.87
N ALA A 2 -17.43 -41.42 -34.85
CA ALA A 2 -18.37 -41.01 -33.80
C ALA A 2 -17.65 -40.98 -32.44
N PRO A 3 -17.81 -39.93 -31.60
CA PRO A 3 -17.16 -39.89 -30.30
C PRO A 3 -17.99 -40.61 -29.21
N SER A 4 -17.30 -41.60 -28.62
CA SER A 4 -17.32 -42.15 -27.26
C SER A 4 -18.41 -41.69 -26.27
N ARG A 5 -19.22 -42.66 -25.80
CA ARG A 5 -20.11 -42.54 -24.64
C ARG A 5 -19.33 -42.68 -23.34
N TYR A 6 -19.29 -41.65 -22.51
CA TYR A 6 -18.82 -41.76 -21.13
C TYR A 6 -19.90 -42.44 -20.25
N LYS A 7 -19.49 -43.46 -19.48
CA LYS A 7 -20.33 -44.15 -18.50
C LYS A 7 -20.38 -43.32 -17.21
N LEU A 8 -21.60 -43.02 -16.74
CA LEU A 8 -21.84 -42.48 -15.40
C LEU A 8 -21.49 -43.55 -14.35
N SER A 9 -20.57 -43.21 -13.45
CA SER A 9 -20.33 -43.93 -12.19
C SER A 9 -21.26 -43.34 -11.13
N LYS A 10 -22.15 -44.20 -10.60
CA LYS A 10 -23.13 -43.87 -9.58
C LYS A 10 -22.43 -44.05 -8.22
N GLY A 11 -22.07 -42.95 -7.59
CA GLY A 11 -21.53 -42.89 -6.23
C GLY A 11 -22.63 -42.56 -5.25
N ASP A 12 -22.73 -43.38 -4.21
CA ASP A 12 -23.81 -43.47 -3.25
C ASP A 12 -24.02 -42.25 -2.35
N SER A 13 -25.27 -42.12 -1.91
CA SER A 13 -25.83 -41.17 -0.98
C SER A 13 -25.31 -41.35 0.45
N HIS A 14 -24.92 -40.25 1.09
CA HIS A 14 -24.95 -40.12 2.55
C HIS A 14 -25.72 -38.85 2.93
N PRO A 15 -26.77 -38.94 3.75
CA PRO A 15 -27.49 -37.78 4.27
C PRO A 15 -26.88 -37.40 5.63
N GLU A 16 -26.37 -36.19 5.75
CA GLU A 16 -26.07 -35.53 7.03
C GLU A 16 -26.55 -34.08 6.89
N GLU A 17 -27.78 -33.84 7.34
CA GLU A 17 -28.22 -32.52 7.75
C GLU A 17 -27.47 -32.14 9.03
N SER A 18 -26.76 -31.01 9.00
CA SER A 18 -26.60 -30.17 10.19
C SER A 18 -26.68 -28.71 9.78
N GLU A 19 -27.73 -28.07 10.28
CA GLU A 19 -28.01 -26.65 10.13
C GLU A 19 -27.05 -25.78 10.98
N SER A 20 -26.96 -24.51 10.60
CA SER A 20 -26.44 -23.35 11.35
C SER A 20 -24.92 -23.06 11.29
N SER A 21 -24.51 -22.39 10.21
CA SER A 21 -23.77 -21.13 10.37
C SER A 21 -24.14 -20.17 9.23
N GLU A 22 -25.30 -19.55 9.41
CA GLU A 22 -25.75 -18.38 8.67
C GLU A 22 -24.80 -17.21 8.97
N ASN A 23 -23.95 -16.91 7.99
CA ASN A 23 -23.24 -15.66 7.66
C ASN A 23 -21.87 -15.99 7.02
N ALA A 24 -21.87 -16.92 6.06
CA ALA A 24 -20.83 -16.92 5.05
C ALA A 24 -21.11 -15.71 4.16
N ASP A 25 -20.33 -14.65 4.35
CA ASP A 25 -20.13 -13.55 3.40
C ASP A 25 -19.68 -14.14 2.06
N THR A 26 -20.64 -14.70 1.36
CA THR A 26 -20.46 -15.40 0.09
C THR A 26 -20.53 -14.30 -0.96
N ASN A 27 -19.51 -13.45 -1.01
CA ASN A 27 -19.21 -12.81 -2.27
C ASN A 27 -18.81 -13.97 -3.20
N PRO A 28 -19.66 -14.40 -4.16
CA PRO A 28 -19.16 -15.26 -5.22
C PRO A 28 -17.98 -14.50 -5.80
N ILE A 29 -16.81 -15.13 -5.83
CA ILE A 29 -15.63 -14.54 -6.47
C ILE A 29 -16.08 -14.25 -7.91
N LYS A 30 -16.49 -13.01 -8.18
CA LYS A 30 -16.98 -12.63 -9.50
C LYS A 30 -15.81 -12.85 -10.43
N ASP A 31 -16.04 -13.67 -11.45
CA ASP A 31 -15.06 -13.87 -12.49
C ASP A 31 -14.63 -12.50 -13.02
N VAL A 32 -13.34 -12.34 -13.27
CA VAL A 32 -12.76 -11.09 -13.76
C VAL A 32 -13.50 -10.62 -15.02
N SER A 33 -13.99 -11.57 -15.83
CA SER A 33 -14.80 -11.29 -17.01
C SER A 33 -16.14 -10.60 -16.70
N GLU A 34 -16.78 -10.90 -15.57
CA GLU A 34 -18.03 -10.26 -15.13
C GLU A 34 -17.77 -8.84 -14.63
N ILE A 35 -16.69 -8.66 -13.87
CA ILE A 35 -16.27 -7.34 -13.37
C ILE A 35 -15.96 -6.39 -14.54
N LEU A 36 -15.29 -6.89 -15.58
CA LEU A 36 -14.97 -6.08 -16.78
C LEU A 36 -16.23 -5.71 -17.58
N LYS A 37 -17.20 -6.63 -17.70
CA LYS A 37 -18.48 -6.35 -18.37
C LYS A 37 -19.29 -5.31 -17.61
N ASP A 38 -19.34 -5.39 -16.28
CA ASP A 38 -20.04 -4.41 -15.44
C ASP A 38 -19.38 -3.02 -15.55
N ASN A 39 -18.05 -2.95 -15.46
CA ASN A 39 -17.31 -1.69 -15.65
C ASN A 39 -17.52 -1.08 -17.05
N TYR A 40 -17.55 -1.91 -18.10
CA TYR A 40 -17.81 -1.45 -19.46
C TYR A 40 -19.24 -0.90 -19.62
N ALA A 41 -20.24 -1.56 -19.02
CA ALA A 41 -21.62 -1.09 -19.02
C ALA A 41 -21.76 0.26 -18.31
N ARG A 42 -21.10 0.43 -17.17
CA ARG A 42 -21.03 1.69 -16.41
C ARG A 42 -20.36 2.82 -17.17
N GLN A 43 -19.24 2.55 -17.85
CA GLN A 43 -18.61 3.53 -18.73
C GLN A 43 -19.52 3.94 -19.89
N LYS A 44 -20.23 2.99 -20.51
CA LYS A 44 -21.23 3.28 -21.56
C LYS A 44 -22.40 4.12 -21.04
N ALA A 45 -22.78 3.94 -19.78
CA ALA A 45 -23.80 4.74 -19.11
C ALA A 45 -23.32 6.17 -18.77
N GLY A 46 -22.07 6.51 -19.07
CA GLY A 46 -21.49 7.82 -18.79
C GLY A 46 -21.11 8.00 -17.32
N GLU A 47 -20.99 6.91 -16.54
CA GLU A 47 -20.53 6.97 -15.16
C GLU A 47 -19.08 7.46 -15.17
N LYS A 48 -18.84 8.62 -14.54
CA LYS A 48 -17.50 9.22 -14.50
C LYS A 48 -16.57 8.26 -13.75
N PRO A 49 -15.33 8.05 -14.24
CA PRO A 49 -14.36 7.25 -13.50
C PRO A 49 -14.20 7.84 -12.09
N LEU A 50 -14.06 6.96 -11.09
CA LEU A 50 -13.71 7.36 -9.73
C LEU A 50 -12.49 8.27 -9.81
N ASP A 51 -12.70 9.55 -9.49
CA ASP A 51 -11.65 10.54 -9.37
C ASP A 51 -10.83 10.14 -8.13
N LEU A 52 -9.83 9.30 -8.36
CA LEU A 52 -8.77 9.02 -7.40
C LEU A 52 -7.96 10.30 -7.26
N GLN A 53 -8.54 11.32 -6.62
CA GLN A 53 -7.84 12.57 -6.35
C GLN A 53 -6.59 12.21 -5.56
N LYS A 54 -5.44 12.38 -6.21
CA LYS A 54 -4.13 12.17 -5.59
C LYS A 54 -4.11 12.99 -4.29
N PRO A 55 -3.99 12.38 -3.11
CA PRO A 55 -4.16 13.09 -1.85
C PRO A 55 -3.21 14.29 -1.81
N LYS A 56 -3.80 15.49 -1.68
CA LYS A 56 -3.12 16.77 -1.86
C LYS A 56 -2.11 17.00 -0.72
N SER A 57 -0.84 17.00 -1.11
CA SER A 57 0.29 17.77 -0.54
C SER A 57 0.66 17.66 0.96
N ARG A 58 0.41 16.56 1.66
CA ARG A 58 0.99 16.39 3.03
C ARG A 58 2.51 16.11 3.03
N ARG A 59 3.04 15.58 1.92
CA ARG A 59 4.47 15.22 1.76
C ARG A 59 5.45 16.34 2.11
N LYS A 60 5.13 17.59 1.75
CA LYS A 60 6.01 18.74 2.06
C LYS A 60 6.06 19.01 3.56
N ARG A 61 4.92 18.94 4.25
CA ARG A 61 4.85 19.19 5.69
C ARG A 61 5.59 18.11 6.47
N ASP A 62 5.38 16.85 6.08
CA ASP A 62 6.02 15.71 6.74
C ASP A 62 7.54 15.71 6.51
N TYR A 63 7.99 16.14 5.31
CA TYR A 63 9.40 16.36 5.03
C TYR A 63 10.02 17.42 5.94
N TRP A 64 9.38 18.59 6.06
CA TRP A 64 9.88 19.67 6.92
C TRP A 64 9.88 19.27 8.39
N LEU A 65 8.85 18.57 8.86
CA LEU A 65 8.79 18.03 10.22
C LEU A 65 9.97 17.07 10.49
N GLY A 66 10.21 16.11 9.60
CA GLY A 66 11.33 15.16 9.75
C GLY A 66 12.69 15.84 9.75
N MET A 67 12.90 16.78 8.83
CA MET A 67 14.13 17.56 8.76
C MET A 67 14.38 18.39 10.02
N VAL A 68 13.37 19.11 10.50
CA VAL A 68 13.50 19.95 11.70
C VAL A 68 13.76 19.07 12.93
N VAL A 69 13.00 18.00 13.13
CA VAL A 69 13.15 17.12 14.31
C VAL A 69 14.56 16.53 14.41
N VAL A 70 15.08 15.94 13.32
CA VAL A 70 16.38 15.28 13.36
C VAL A 70 17.53 16.29 13.43
N ASN A 71 17.46 17.38 12.67
CA ASN A 71 18.51 18.39 12.72
C ASN A 71 18.52 19.11 14.07
N SER A 72 17.36 19.39 14.68
CA SER A 72 17.30 19.92 16.06
C SER A 72 17.93 18.98 17.07
N LEU A 73 17.78 17.66 16.90
CA LEU A 73 18.41 16.67 17.78
C LEU A 73 19.93 16.64 17.62
N LEU A 74 20.45 16.73 16.39
CA LEU A 74 21.89 16.79 16.11
C LEU A 74 22.55 18.10 16.55
N VAL A 75 21.84 19.22 16.43
CA VAL A 75 22.28 20.51 16.95
C VAL A 75 22.22 20.52 18.48
N GLY A 76 21.17 19.95 19.07
CA GLY A 76 21.07 19.79 20.53
C GLY A 76 22.20 18.95 21.11
N SER A 77 22.58 17.85 20.45
CA SER A 77 23.70 17.00 20.89
C SER A 77 25.04 17.73 20.85
N TYR A 78 25.24 18.62 19.88
CA TYR A 78 26.44 19.48 19.80
C TYR A 78 26.56 20.40 21.02
N PHE A 79 25.46 21.04 21.44
CA PHE A 79 25.45 21.89 22.62
C PHE A 79 25.59 21.11 23.93
N PHE A 80 25.05 19.89 24.00
CA PHE A 80 25.14 19.04 25.20
C PHE A 80 26.57 18.54 25.45
N TRP A 81 27.30 18.20 24.38
CA TRP A 81 28.72 17.79 24.43
C TRP A 81 29.66 18.90 23.96
N ALA A 82 29.35 20.15 24.34
CA ALA A 82 30.19 21.30 24.05
C ALA A 82 31.58 21.12 24.67
N GLY A 83 32.58 20.81 23.84
CA GLY A 83 33.97 20.61 24.26
C GLY A 83 34.72 19.52 23.48
N HIS A 84 34.02 18.56 22.86
CA HIS A 84 34.67 17.56 22.02
C HIS A 84 34.61 17.98 20.54
N PRO A 85 35.76 18.25 19.88
CA PRO A 85 35.78 18.65 18.48
C PRO A 85 35.22 17.57 17.54
N LEU A 86 35.38 16.30 17.93
CA LEU A 86 34.80 15.16 17.22
C LEU A 86 33.26 15.27 17.11
N THR A 87 32.58 15.66 18.18
CA THR A 87 31.11 15.78 18.17
C THR A 87 30.65 16.82 17.16
N GLY A 88 31.38 17.94 17.02
CA GLY A 88 31.08 18.95 16.00
C GLY A 88 31.17 18.42 14.58
N VAL A 89 32.24 17.69 14.26
CA VAL A 89 32.43 17.10 12.93
C VAL A 89 31.38 16.03 12.65
N PHE A 90 31.09 15.17 13.62
CA PHE A 90 30.07 14.13 13.49
C PHE A 90 28.67 14.70 13.35
N SER A 91 28.28 15.69 14.15
CA SER A 91 26.97 16.34 14.03
C SER A 91 26.81 17.03 12.67
N LEU A 92 27.85 17.73 12.20
CA LEU A 92 27.80 18.45 10.91
C LEU A 92 27.73 17.49 9.72
N SER A 93 28.55 16.43 9.73
CA SER A 93 28.49 15.36 8.72
C SER A 93 27.14 14.63 8.75
N GLY A 94 26.64 14.33 9.96
CA GLY A 94 25.35 13.70 10.18
C GLY A 94 24.19 14.51 9.59
N ILE A 95 24.18 15.83 9.78
CA ILE A 95 23.17 16.72 9.18
C ILE A 95 23.19 16.61 7.66
N VAL A 96 24.36 16.66 7.03
CA VAL A 96 24.49 16.61 5.56
C VAL A 96 24.02 15.25 5.02
N ILE A 97 24.54 14.15 5.58
CA ILE A 97 24.21 12.79 5.14
C ILE A 97 22.73 12.49 5.37
N PHE A 98 22.19 12.84 6.54
CA PHE A 98 20.77 12.67 6.84
C PHE A 98 19.91 13.49 5.88
N SER A 99 20.23 14.77 5.67
CA SER A 99 19.46 15.64 4.78
C SER A 99 19.43 15.10 3.35
N ALA A 100 20.58 14.65 2.83
CA ALA A 100 20.68 14.08 1.50
C ALA A 100 19.93 12.74 1.38
N GLY A 101 20.15 11.82 2.33
CA GLY A 101 19.51 10.50 2.35
C GLY A 101 18.00 10.58 2.56
N PHE A 102 17.54 11.46 3.44
CA PHE A 102 16.12 11.69 3.69
C PHE A 102 15.43 12.32 2.48
N THR A 103 16.08 13.29 1.84
CA THR A 103 15.57 13.87 0.57
C THR A 103 15.48 12.82 -0.52
N TRP A 104 16.51 11.98 -0.66
CA TRP A 104 16.51 10.87 -1.62
C TRP A 104 15.41 9.85 -1.32
N ALA A 105 15.22 9.44 -0.07
CA ALA A 105 14.16 8.51 0.30
C ALA A 105 12.77 9.10 0.03
N MET A 106 12.55 10.37 0.39
CA MET A 106 11.25 11.01 0.25
C MET A 106 10.85 11.25 -1.21
N TRP A 107 11.81 11.50 -2.10
CA TRP A 107 11.54 11.77 -3.52
C TRP A 107 11.78 10.58 -4.43
N GLY A 108 12.68 9.68 -4.09
CA GLY A 108 12.94 8.45 -4.84
C GLY A 108 11.93 7.35 -4.50
N VAL A 109 11.74 7.05 -3.21
CA VAL A 109 10.94 5.89 -2.78
C VAL A 109 9.46 6.23 -2.68
N ILE A 110 9.13 7.42 -2.13
CA ILE A 110 7.74 7.83 -1.90
C ILE A 110 7.11 8.50 -3.14
N SER A 111 7.88 8.84 -4.19
CA SER A 111 7.32 9.30 -5.47
C SER A 111 6.38 8.28 -6.09
N ASP A 112 6.74 7.00 -5.99
CA ASP A 112 6.12 5.91 -6.76
C ASP A 112 4.94 5.24 -6.04
N TYR A 113 4.71 5.60 -4.77
CA TYR A 113 3.50 5.27 -4.00
C TYR A 113 2.51 6.45 -4.01
#